data_AF-A0A8T5R0D4-F1
#
_entry.id   AF-A0A8T5R0D4-F1
#
_cell.length_a   1.000
_cell.length_b   1.000
_cell.length_c   1.000
_cell.angle_alpha   90.00
_cell.angle_beta   90.00
_cell.angle_gamma   90.00
#
_symmetry.space_group_name_H-M   'P 1'
#
loop_
_entity.id
_entity.type
_entity.pdbx_description
1 polymer ?
#
loop_
_entity_poly.entity_id
_entity_poly.type
_entity_poly.pdbx_seq_one_letter_code
_entity_poly.pdbx_strand_id
1 'polypeptide(L)'
;MKKNKENKNQKAQTEMVGLVIVVILLVFGLLIFVTLSKPKPDTDVQDYYINEMATKVLQVMLHTTPDCSVDSGRDLIADVGSNSYKVGDEEYCLIRHQDLTKCNARTTYQVLFEDGFLDQILSNSLGVEEYNYELEIRHIDLDCTIEKLKSRPGGCETDDDGRIVRNVRAGSFPFTSKNGKLETILKIC
;
A
#
# COMPACT_ATOMS: atom_id res chain seq x y z
N MET A 1 -84.28 17.43 8.30
CA MET A 1 -83.56 16.60 7.30
C MET A 1 -82.16 17.18 7.06
N LYS A 2 -81.09 16.63 7.68
CA LYS A 2 -79.67 16.82 7.30
C LYS A 2 -78.76 16.13 8.33
N LYS A 3 -78.66 14.79 8.29
CA LYS A 3 -77.62 14.01 8.99
C LYS A 3 -77.51 12.67 8.27
N ASN A 4 -76.74 12.62 7.18
CA ASN A 4 -76.29 11.36 6.54
C ASN A 4 -75.27 11.57 5.41
N LYS A 5 -74.42 12.62 5.47
CA LYS A 5 -73.40 12.88 4.44
C LYS A 5 -71.95 12.78 4.94
N GLU A 6 -71.70 12.67 6.24
CA GLU A 6 -70.33 12.69 6.80
C GLU A 6 -69.63 11.32 6.78
N ASN A 7 -70.35 10.20 6.87
CA ASN A 7 -69.72 8.87 6.99
C ASN A 7 -69.10 8.34 5.68
N LYS A 8 -69.47 8.87 4.50
CA LYS A 8 -68.85 8.47 3.22
C LYS A 8 -67.46 9.06 3.01
N ASN A 9 -67.18 10.25 3.56
CA ASN A 9 -65.86 10.88 3.42
C ASN A 9 -64.79 10.22 4.29
N GLN A 10 -65.14 9.71 5.47
CA GLN A 10 -64.17 9.07 6.37
C GLN A 10 -63.65 7.74 5.82
N LYS A 11 -64.50 6.96 5.12
CA LYS A 11 -64.09 5.68 4.53
C LYS A 11 -63.09 5.87 3.38
N ALA A 12 -63.31 6.89 2.54
CA ALA A 12 -62.38 7.25 1.47
C ALA A 12 -61.05 7.80 2.03
N GLN A 13 -61.10 8.54 3.14
CA GLN A 13 -59.90 9.03 3.83
C GLN A 13 -59.06 7.90 4.43
N THR A 14 -59.67 6.88 5.04
CA THR A 14 -58.91 5.75 5.59
C THR A 14 -58.28 4.88 4.50
N GLU A 15 -58.91 4.78 3.34
CA GLU A 15 -58.38 4.03 2.19
C GLU A 15 -57.17 4.75 1.55
N MET A 16 -57.22 6.09 1.45
CA MET A 16 -56.07 6.90 1.03
C MET A 16 -54.89 6.83 2.00
N VAL A 17 -55.14 6.89 3.31
CA VAL A 17 -54.07 6.81 4.32
C VAL A 17 -53.36 5.46 4.27
N GLY A 18 -54.10 4.36 4.09
CA GLY A 18 -53.53 3.03 3.91
C GLY A 18 -52.59 2.95 2.70
N LEU A 19 -53.01 3.50 1.55
CA LEU A 19 -52.21 3.51 0.34
C LEU A 19 -50.92 4.32 0.50
N VAL A 20 -50.97 5.47 1.18
CA VAL A 20 -49.79 6.32 1.45
C VAL A 20 -48.76 5.56 2.30
N ILE A 21 -49.19 4.82 3.32
CA ILE A 21 -48.28 4.03 4.17
C ILE A 21 -47.58 2.94 3.36
N VAL A 22 -48.31 2.24 2.48
CA VAL A 22 -47.73 1.20 1.61
C VAL A 22 -46.69 1.80 0.66
N VAL A 23 -46.94 2.99 0.10
CA VAL A 23 -45.99 3.68 -0.78
C VAL A 23 -44.72 4.06 0.00
N ILE A 24 -44.85 4.58 1.21
CA ILE A 24 -43.69 4.93 2.06
C ILE A 24 -42.85 3.69 2.36
N LEU A 25 -43.49 2.57 2.70
CA LEU A 25 -42.78 1.30 2.96
C LEU A 25 -42.06 0.78 1.72
N LEU A 26 -42.65 0.91 0.53
CA LEU A 26 -42.00 0.55 -0.74
C LEU A 26 -40.79 1.43 -1.03
N VAL A 27 -40.89 2.74 -0.82
CA VAL A 27 -39.77 3.67 -1.02
C VAL A 27 -38.63 3.35 -0.04
N PHE A 28 -38.93 3.12 1.24
CA PHE A 28 -37.92 2.72 2.23
C PHE A 28 -37.29 1.36 1.89
N GLY A 29 -38.09 0.37 1.49
CA GLY A 29 -37.60 -0.93 1.05
C GLY A 29 -36.67 -0.82 -0.15
N LEU A 30 -37.00 0.06 -1.11
CA LEU A 30 -36.19 0.29 -2.30
C LEU A 30 -34.90 1.05 -1.98
N LEU A 31 -34.94 2.00 -1.04
CA LEU A 31 -33.74 2.67 -0.54
C LEU A 31 -32.78 1.69 0.16
N ILE A 32 -33.31 0.80 1.00
CA ILE A 32 -32.53 -0.26 1.66
C ILE A 32 -31.99 -1.25 0.62
N PHE A 33 -32.81 -1.63 -0.36
CA PHE A 33 -32.37 -2.52 -1.44
C PHE A 33 -31.23 -1.88 -2.24
N VAL A 34 -31.34 -0.60 -2.60
CA VAL A 34 -30.29 0.12 -3.33
C VAL A 34 -29.01 0.24 -2.49
N THR A 35 -29.10 0.51 -1.19
CA THR A 35 -27.90 0.61 -0.34
C THR A 35 -27.24 -0.74 -0.10
N LEU A 36 -28.01 -1.82 0.04
CA LEU A 36 -27.50 -3.18 0.24
C LEU A 36 -27.06 -3.87 -1.08
N SER A 37 -27.63 -3.46 -2.22
CA SER A 37 -27.29 -4.00 -3.54
C SER A 37 -26.17 -3.25 -4.24
N LYS A 38 -25.60 -2.20 -3.61
CA LYS A 38 -24.34 -1.64 -4.10
C LYS A 38 -23.33 -2.79 -4.09
N PRO A 39 -22.73 -3.16 -5.24
CA PRO A 39 -21.67 -4.15 -5.24
C PRO A 39 -20.61 -3.65 -4.26
N LYS A 40 -20.23 -4.50 -3.30
CA LYS A 40 -18.99 -4.27 -2.55
C LYS A 40 -17.92 -4.05 -3.61
N PRO A 41 -17.06 -3.01 -3.50
CA PRO A 41 -15.98 -2.85 -4.47
C PRO A 41 -15.28 -4.20 -4.59
N ASP A 42 -15.17 -4.72 -5.81
CA ASP A 42 -14.55 -6.01 -6.09
C ASP A 42 -13.11 -5.92 -5.58
N THR A 43 -12.89 -6.38 -4.36
CA THR A 43 -11.61 -6.32 -3.66
C THR A 43 -10.55 -6.98 -4.51
N ASP A 44 -10.91 -8.03 -5.24
CA ASP A 44 -10.00 -8.84 -6.05
C ASP A 44 -9.46 -8.08 -7.26
N VAL A 45 -10.27 -7.21 -7.88
CA VAL A 45 -9.82 -6.39 -9.02
C VAL A 45 -8.90 -5.29 -8.53
N GLN A 46 -9.28 -4.60 -7.46
CA GLN A 46 -8.46 -3.55 -6.86
C GLN A 46 -7.12 -4.09 -6.35
N ASP A 47 -7.13 -5.24 -5.66
CA ASP A 47 -5.92 -5.91 -5.18
C ASP A 47 -5.03 -6.35 -6.34
N TYR A 48 -5.62 -6.84 -7.45
CA TYR A 48 -4.87 -7.18 -8.65
C TYR A 48 -4.14 -5.95 -9.23
N TYR A 49 -4.84 -4.81 -9.36
CA TYR A 49 -4.23 -3.57 -9.86
C TYR A 49 -3.11 -3.07 -8.93
N ILE A 50 -3.33 -3.09 -7.61
CA ILE A 50 -2.32 -2.64 -6.64
C ILE A 50 -1.10 -3.59 -6.65
N ASN A 51 -1.30 -4.91 -6.79
CA ASN A 51 -0.22 -5.88 -6.91
C ASN A 51 0.64 -5.63 -8.17
N GLU A 52 -0.04 -5.42 -9.30
CA GLU A 52 0.64 -5.14 -10.57
C GLU A 52 1.40 -3.81 -10.51
N MET A 53 0.80 -2.79 -9.91
CA MET A 53 1.44 -1.49 -9.66
C MET A 53 2.67 -1.64 -8.75
N ALA A 54 2.55 -2.29 -7.60
CA ALA A 54 3.65 -2.52 -6.67
C ALA A 54 4.83 -3.24 -7.35
N THR A 55 4.53 -4.24 -8.18
CA THR A 55 5.54 -4.99 -8.93
C THR A 55 6.24 -4.10 -9.96
N LYS A 56 5.48 -3.29 -10.72
CA LYS A 56 6.04 -2.35 -11.71
C LYS A 56 6.89 -1.27 -11.06
N VAL A 57 6.42 -0.68 -9.97
CA VAL A 57 7.17 0.34 -9.20
C VAL A 57 8.48 -0.25 -8.68
N LEU A 58 8.43 -1.46 -8.11
CA LEU A 58 9.63 -2.14 -7.64
C LEU A 58 10.62 -2.42 -8.78
N GLN A 59 10.13 -2.87 -9.94
CA GLN A 59 10.97 -3.08 -11.12
C GLN A 59 11.60 -1.77 -11.61
N VAL A 60 10.82 -0.70 -11.72
CA VAL A 60 11.32 0.62 -12.13
C VAL A 60 12.39 1.10 -11.16
N MET A 61 12.14 1.00 -9.85
CA MET A 61 13.11 1.38 -8.81
C MET A 61 14.43 0.62 -8.94
N LEU A 62 14.37 -0.70 -9.16
CA LEU A 62 15.57 -1.53 -9.32
C LEU A 62 16.32 -1.25 -10.62
N HIS A 63 15.65 -0.80 -11.68
CA HIS A 63 16.25 -0.51 -12.98
C HIS A 63 16.61 0.95 -13.21
N THR A 64 16.16 1.86 -12.34
CA THR A 64 16.47 3.29 -12.46
C THR A 64 17.92 3.52 -12.05
N THR A 65 18.65 4.28 -12.87
CA THR A 65 20.01 4.72 -12.59
C THR A 65 19.96 6.07 -11.89
N PRO A 66 20.40 6.19 -10.63
CA PRO A 66 20.61 7.49 -10.01
C PRO A 66 21.71 8.27 -10.73
N ASP A 67 21.94 9.52 -10.29
CA ASP A 67 23.09 10.34 -10.72
C ASP A 67 24.40 9.80 -10.13
N CYS A 68 24.64 8.54 -10.49
CA CYS A 68 25.69 7.66 -10.07
C CYS A 68 26.10 6.89 -11.30
N SER A 69 27.28 7.21 -11.82
CA SER A 69 27.68 6.75 -13.15
C SER A 69 27.52 5.24 -13.29
N VAL A 70 26.62 4.84 -14.18
CA VAL A 70 26.41 3.50 -14.78
C VAL A 70 25.69 2.44 -13.94
N ASP A 71 25.55 2.62 -12.62
CA ASP A 71 24.95 1.58 -11.75
C ASP A 71 23.43 1.79 -11.59
N SER A 72 22.65 0.72 -11.73
CA SER A 72 21.22 0.75 -11.46
C SER A 72 20.92 0.68 -9.95
N GLY A 73 19.71 1.01 -9.52
CA GLY A 73 19.28 0.85 -8.12
C GLY A 73 19.55 -0.56 -7.59
N ARG A 74 19.37 -1.59 -8.42
CA ARG A 74 19.72 -2.98 -8.10
C ARG A 74 21.22 -3.16 -7.83
N ASP A 75 22.08 -2.54 -8.63
CA ASP A 75 23.53 -2.66 -8.49
C ASP A 75 24.03 -1.97 -7.23
N LEU A 76 23.45 -0.80 -6.90
CA LEU A 76 23.73 -0.11 -5.65
C LEU A 76 23.29 -0.93 -4.42
N ILE A 77 22.11 -1.54 -4.47
CA ILE A 77 21.64 -2.41 -3.38
C ILE A 77 22.54 -3.64 -3.27
N ALA A 78 23.01 -4.19 -4.39
CA ALA A 78 23.96 -5.29 -4.41
C ALA A 78 25.33 -4.89 -3.83
N ASP A 79 25.80 -3.67 -4.05
CA ASP A 79 27.03 -3.14 -3.43
C ASP A 79 26.88 -3.02 -1.91
N VAL A 80 25.75 -2.47 -1.42
CA VAL A 80 25.46 -2.41 0.01
C VAL A 80 25.38 -3.80 0.63
N GLY A 81 24.65 -4.72 0.00
CA GLY A 81 24.56 -6.11 0.47
C GLY A 81 25.86 -6.89 0.37
N SER A 82 26.75 -6.55 -0.57
CA SER A 82 28.10 -7.13 -0.66
C SER A 82 29.02 -6.69 0.48
N ASN A 83 28.65 -5.62 1.18
CA ASN A 83 29.40 -5.03 2.28
C ASN A 83 28.64 -5.13 3.61
N SER A 84 27.53 -5.88 3.63
CA SER A 84 26.77 -6.14 4.84
C SER A 84 27.25 -7.41 5.55
N TYR A 85 27.05 -7.43 6.87
CA TYR A 85 27.34 -8.57 7.74
C TYR A 85 26.38 -8.58 8.93
N LYS A 86 26.20 -9.75 9.56
CA LYS A 86 25.37 -9.91 10.74
C LYS A 86 26.23 -10.21 11.97
N VAL A 87 25.87 -9.64 13.12
CA VAL A 87 26.49 -9.92 14.42
C VAL A 87 25.43 -10.49 15.35
N GLY A 88 25.61 -11.74 15.79
CA GLY A 88 24.65 -12.41 16.65
C GLY A 88 23.26 -12.55 16.00
N ASP A 89 22.22 -12.27 16.80
CA ASP A 89 20.81 -12.40 16.42
C ASP A 89 20.15 -11.05 16.09
N GLU A 90 20.93 -10.05 15.68
CA GLU A 90 20.41 -8.73 15.31
C GLU A 90 19.46 -8.82 14.09
N GLU A 91 18.35 -8.07 14.14
CA GLU A 91 17.39 -7.99 13.03
C GLU A 91 17.99 -7.26 11.82
N TYR A 92 18.82 -6.24 12.06
CA TYR A 92 19.43 -5.42 11.02
C TYR A 92 20.85 -5.87 10.69
N CYS A 93 21.23 -5.77 9.43
CA CYS A 93 22.59 -6.00 9.00
C CYS A 93 23.45 -4.77 9.31
N LEU A 94 24.70 -4.99 9.74
CA LEU A 94 25.70 -3.94 9.83
C LEU A 94 26.38 -3.75 8.47
N ILE A 95 26.73 -2.51 8.12
CA ILE A 95 27.31 -2.15 6.82
C ILE A 95 28.74 -1.63 6.99
N ARG A 96 29.68 -2.15 6.20
CA ARG A 96 31.06 -1.63 6.15
C ARG A 96 31.14 -0.45 5.19
N HIS A 97 30.81 0.75 5.68
CA HIS A 97 30.75 1.97 4.86
C HIS A 97 32.05 2.30 4.12
N GLN A 98 33.21 1.89 4.64
CA GLN A 98 34.52 2.12 4.02
C GLN A 98 34.77 1.30 2.75
N ASP A 99 34.07 0.17 2.61
CA ASP A 99 34.22 -0.78 1.50
C ASP A 99 33.15 -0.54 0.39
N LEU A 100 32.23 0.39 0.61
CA LEU A 100 31.20 0.76 -0.34
C LEU A 100 31.78 1.52 -1.53
N THR A 101 31.19 1.27 -2.70
CA THR A 101 31.55 1.98 -3.92
C THR A 101 31.22 3.48 -3.77
N LYS A 102 32.11 4.33 -4.29
CA LYS A 102 31.92 5.78 -4.27
C LYS A 102 31.35 6.29 -5.58
N CYS A 103 30.46 7.24 -5.43
CA CYS A 103 29.59 7.79 -6.42
C CYS A 103 29.53 9.31 -6.23
N ASN A 104 30.22 10.06 -7.10
CA ASN A 104 30.30 11.53 -6.96
C ASN A 104 30.68 11.98 -5.53
N ALA A 105 31.71 11.33 -4.96
CA ALA A 105 32.20 11.50 -3.58
C ALA A 105 31.29 11.01 -2.44
N ARG A 106 30.09 10.50 -2.73
CA ARG A 106 29.18 9.86 -1.78
C ARG A 106 29.27 8.34 -1.87
N THR A 107 28.94 7.58 -0.82
CA THR A 107 28.88 6.11 -0.94
C THR A 107 27.55 5.66 -1.53
N THR A 108 27.49 4.46 -2.11
CA THR A 108 26.23 3.84 -2.60
C THR A 108 25.12 3.83 -1.56
N TYR A 109 25.44 3.58 -0.29
CA TYR A 109 24.49 3.67 0.83
C TYR A 109 23.91 5.08 0.98
N GLN A 110 24.76 6.10 0.94
CA GLN A 110 24.31 7.49 1.06
C GLN A 110 23.39 7.87 -0.10
N VAL A 111 23.74 7.49 -1.33
CA VAL A 111 22.91 7.78 -2.50
C VAL A 111 21.54 7.09 -2.39
N LEU A 112 21.50 5.83 -1.96
CA LEU A 112 20.24 5.08 -1.84
C LEU A 112 19.33 5.61 -0.72
N PHE A 113 19.90 5.84 0.46
CA PHE A 113 19.13 6.00 1.69
C PHE A 113 19.22 7.39 2.30
N GLU A 114 20.42 8.00 2.37
CA GLU A 114 20.59 9.33 2.99
C GLU A 114 20.14 10.48 2.07
N ASP A 115 20.47 10.39 0.78
CA ASP A 115 20.02 11.32 -0.25
C ASP A 115 18.55 11.07 -0.65
N GLY A 116 17.98 9.95 -0.19
CA GLY A 116 16.57 9.60 -0.39
C GLY A 116 16.22 9.20 -1.82
N PHE A 117 17.15 8.66 -2.61
CA PHE A 117 16.83 8.21 -3.98
C PHE A 117 15.66 7.22 -4.03
N LEU A 118 15.69 6.19 -3.17
CA LEU A 118 14.62 5.18 -3.11
C LEU A 118 13.30 5.79 -2.65
N ASP A 119 13.35 6.65 -1.63
CA ASP A 119 12.16 7.32 -1.11
C ASP A 119 11.55 8.28 -2.15
N GLN A 120 12.37 9.00 -2.92
CA GLN A 120 11.92 9.86 -4.01
C GLN A 120 11.25 9.06 -5.13
N ILE A 121 11.79 7.90 -5.53
CA ILE A 121 11.14 7.05 -6.54
C ILE A 121 9.79 6.57 -6.05
N LEU A 122 9.73 6.07 -4.80
CA LEU A 122 8.50 5.53 -4.23
C LEU A 122 7.45 6.61 -4.04
N SER A 123 7.81 7.75 -3.44
CA SER A 123 6.89 8.87 -3.22
C SER A 123 6.37 9.48 -4.53
N ASN A 124 7.21 9.59 -5.57
CA ASN A 124 6.78 10.09 -6.87
C ASN A 124 5.92 9.08 -7.65
N SER A 125 6.16 7.77 -7.47
CA SER A 125 5.44 6.73 -8.21
C SER A 125 4.12 6.35 -7.58
N LEU A 126 4.05 6.37 -6.24
CA LEU A 126 2.87 5.96 -5.48
C LEU A 126 2.06 7.15 -4.99
N GLY A 127 2.66 8.32 -4.79
CA GLY A 127 1.99 9.45 -4.16
C GLY A 127 1.74 9.19 -2.67
N VAL A 128 2.56 9.77 -1.80
CA VAL A 128 2.47 9.60 -0.32
C VAL A 128 1.13 10.03 0.30
N GLU A 129 0.34 10.81 -0.44
CA GLU A 129 -1.03 11.19 -0.05
C GLU A 129 -2.05 10.10 -0.35
N GLU A 130 -1.82 9.30 -1.40
CA GLU A 130 -2.75 8.27 -1.90
C GLU A 130 -2.49 6.90 -1.27
N TYR A 131 -1.23 6.54 -1.07
CA TYR A 131 -0.84 5.22 -0.57
C TYR A 131 0.22 5.30 0.54
N ASN A 132 0.05 4.47 1.56
CA ASN A 132 1.08 4.16 2.51
C ASN A 132 1.97 3.04 1.95
N TYR A 133 3.27 3.11 2.22
CA TYR A 133 4.18 2.06 1.77
C TYR A 133 5.27 1.74 2.77
N GLU A 134 5.76 0.51 2.65
CA GLU A 134 6.92 0.02 3.38
C GLU A 134 7.82 -0.73 2.39
N LEU A 135 9.06 -0.25 2.22
CA LEU A 135 10.10 -0.93 1.47
C LEU A 135 11.04 -1.62 2.45
N GLU A 136 11.33 -2.88 2.21
CA GLU A 136 12.22 -3.70 3.03
C GLU A 136 13.26 -4.35 2.12
N ILE A 137 14.54 -4.13 2.40
CA ILE A 137 15.66 -4.77 1.70
C ILE A 137 16.27 -5.78 2.65
N ARG A 138 16.26 -7.06 2.26
CA ARG A 138 16.73 -8.17 3.11
C ARG A 138 17.94 -8.86 2.49
N HIS A 139 18.88 -9.23 3.34
CA HIS A 139 19.94 -10.17 2.99
C HIS A 139 19.48 -11.58 3.41
N ILE A 140 19.08 -12.40 2.43
CA ILE A 140 18.45 -13.70 2.66
C ILE A 140 19.42 -14.65 3.38
N ASP A 141 20.65 -14.75 2.89
CA ASP A 141 21.60 -15.74 3.40
C ASP A 141 22.16 -15.39 4.79
N LEU A 142 22.11 -14.11 5.17
CA LEU A 142 22.49 -13.64 6.50
C LEU A 142 21.29 -13.58 7.45
N ASP A 143 20.07 -13.70 6.92
CA ASP A 143 18.81 -13.50 7.63
C ASP A 143 18.78 -12.19 8.43
N CYS A 144 19.06 -11.07 7.77
CA CYS A 144 18.95 -9.73 8.35
C CYS A 144 18.39 -8.72 7.35
N THR A 145 17.85 -7.63 7.88
CA THR A 145 17.32 -6.50 7.12
C THR A 145 18.41 -5.46 6.92
N ILE A 146 18.69 -5.09 5.68
CA ILE A 146 19.66 -4.03 5.36
C ILE A 146 19.05 -2.67 5.70
N GLU A 147 17.85 -2.40 5.20
CA GLU A 147 17.16 -1.13 5.42
C GLU A 147 15.64 -1.33 5.32
N LYS A 148 14.91 -0.52 6.07
CA LYS A 148 13.44 -0.48 6.06
C LYS A 148 12.95 0.97 5.96
N LEU A 149 12.35 1.31 4.82
CA LEU A 149 11.78 2.63 4.58
C LEU A 149 10.26 2.57 4.77
N LYS A 150 9.69 3.55 5.45
CA LYS A 150 8.25 3.67 5.70
C LYS A 150 7.78 5.06 5.29
N SER A 151 6.68 5.16 4.55
CA SER A 151 6.11 6.47 4.15
C SER A 151 5.52 7.25 5.34
N ARG A 152 5.06 6.54 6.37
CA ARG A 152 4.46 7.11 7.60
C ARG A 152 4.90 6.35 8.86
N PRO A 153 4.83 6.99 10.04
CA PRO A 153 4.99 6.28 11.32
C PRO A 153 4.02 5.09 11.40
N GLY A 154 4.51 3.91 11.81
CA GLY A 154 3.72 2.67 11.82
C GLY A 154 3.82 1.83 10.53
N GLY A 155 4.11 2.43 9.38
CA GLY A 155 4.23 1.71 8.10
C GLY A 155 2.93 1.01 7.71
N CYS A 156 3.02 -0.25 7.27
CA CYS A 156 1.83 -1.05 6.92
C CYS A 156 1.30 -1.94 8.06
N GLU A 157 1.73 -1.71 9.31
CA GLU A 157 1.29 -2.51 10.46
C GLU A 157 -0.06 -2.03 11.01
N THR A 158 -0.23 -0.71 11.14
CA THR A 158 -1.43 -0.07 11.69
C THR A 158 -1.75 1.25 11.00
N ASP A 159 -3.05 1.54 10.79
CA ASP A 159 -3.49 2.88 10.36
C ASP A 159 -3.37 3.91 11.51
N ASP A 160 -3.67 5.17 11.21
CA ASP A 160 -3.65 6.27 12.20
C ASP A 160 -4.59 6.03 13.39
N ASP A 161 -5.57 5.13 13.25
CA ASP A 161 -6.53 4.71 14.28
C ASP A 161 -6.11 3.40 15.00
N GLY A 162 -4.93 2.85 14.70
CA GLY A 162 -4.37 1.65 15.34
C GLY A 162 -4.93 0.32 14.83
N ARG A 163 -5.60 0.29 13.67
CA ARG A 163 -6.17 -0.93 13.08
C ARG A 163 -5.20 -1.59 12.11
N ILE A 164 -5.19 -2.92 12.08
CA ILE A 164 -4.35 -3.70 11.14
C ILE A 164 -4.74 -3.35 9.71
N VAL A 165 -3.77 -2.83 8.95
CA VAL A 165 -3.99 -2.43 7.55
C VAL A 165 -3.84 -3.64 6.65
N ARG A 166 -4.81 -3.82 5.74
CA ARG A 166 -4.68 -4.78 4.66
C ARG A 166 -3.59 -4.26 3.72
N ASN A 167 -2.55 -5.07 3.50
CA ASN A 167 -1.47 -4.69 2.59
C ASN A 167 -1.35 -5.65 1.42
N VAL A 168 -0.81 -5.11 0.34
CA VAL A 168 -0.46 -5.81 -0.88
C VAL A 168 1.07 -5.89 -0.94
N ARG A 169 1.62 -7.07 -1.19
CA ARG A 169 3.06 -7.33 -1.14
C ARG A 169 3.60 -7.70 -2.51
N ALA A 170 4.55 -6.92 -3.01
CA ALA A 170 5.37 -7.27 -4.16
C ALA A 170 6.80 -7.57 -3.69
N GLY A 171 7.35 -8.71 -4.11
CA GLY A 171 8.74 -9.07 -3.89
C GLY A 171 9.51 -9.03 -5.20
N SER A 172 10.77 -8.63 -5.16
CA SER A 172 11.68 -8.81 -6.29
C SER A 172 12.09 -10.28 -6.39
N PHE A 173 12.45 -10.72 -7.59
CA PHE A 173 13.19 -11.97 -7.70
C PHE A 173 14.54 -11.80 -6.97
N PRO A 174 14.95 -12.77 -6.14
CA PRO A 174 16.21 -12.67 -5.42
C PRO A 174 17.37 -12.42 -6.38
N PHE A 175 18.24 -11.48 -6.02
CA PHE A 175 19.42 -11.15 -6.80
C PHE A 175 20.69 -11.27 -5.96
N THR A 176 21.82 -11.49 -6.64
CA THR A 176 23.06 -11.88 -5.98
C THR A 176 23.97 -10.68 -5.74
N SER A 177 24.41 -10.54 -4.48
CA SER A 177 25.56 -9.76 -4.06
C SER A 177 26.80 -10.66 -3.92
N LYS A 178 27.97 -10.10 -3.64
CA LYS A 178 29.18 -10.91 -3.34
C LYS A 178 29.05 -11.72 -2.05
N ASN A 179 28.20 -11.28 -1.11
CA ASN A 179 28.02 -11.93 0.20
C ASN A 179 26.75 -12.78 0.29
N GLY A 180 25.96 -12.87 -0.77
CA GLY A 180 24.82 -13.77 -0.85
C GLY A 180 23.64 -13.18 -1.61
N LYS A 181 22.46 -13.76 -1.39
CA LYS A 181 21.21 -13.34 -2.05
C LYS A 181 20.53 -12.23 -1.27
N LEU A 182 20.00 -11.29 -2.04
CA LEU A 182 19.21 -10.17 -1.57
C LEU A 182 17.77 -10.29 -2.09
N GLU A 183 16.82 -9.84 -1.29
CA GLU A 183 15.43 -9.65 -1.69
C GLU A 183 15.02 -8.21 -1.40
N THR A 184 14.18 -7.64 -2.25
CA THR A 184 13.54 -6.35 -1.99
C THR A 184 12.05 -6.55 -1.99
N ILE A 185 11.38 -6.05 -0.96
CA ILE A 185 9.96 -6.24 -0.73
C ILE A 185 9.32 -4.85 -0.63
N LEU A 186 8.29 -4.60 -1.43
CA LEU A 186 7.45 -3.42 -1.33
C LEU A 186 6.06 -3.85 -0.83
N LYS A 187 5.62 -3.25 0.27
CA LYS A 187 4.26 -3.38 0.80
C LYS A 187 3.53 -2.07 0.52
N ILE A 188 2.33 -2.16 -0.05
CA ILE A 188 1.42 -1.02 -0.25
C ILE A 188 0.20 -1.22 0.64
N CYS A 189 -0.12 -0.17 1.35
CA CYS A 189 -1.23 0.02 2.26
C CYS A 189 -1.76 1.47 2.07
#